data_AF-F6LI69-F1
#
_entry.id   AF-F6LI69-F1
#
_cell.length_a   1.000
_cell.length_b   1.000
_cell.length_c   1.000
_cell.angle_alpha   90.00
_cell.angle_beta   90.00
_cell.angle_gamma   90.00
#
_symmetry.space_group_name_H-M   'P 1'
#
loop_
_entity.id
_entity.type
_entity.pdbx_description
1 polymer ?
#
loop_
_entity_poly.entity_id
_entity_poly.type
_entity_poly.pdbx_seq_one_letter_code
_entity_poly.pdbx_strand_id
1 'polypeptide(L)'
;WVEGVWELIMASILAYLMLKLTGVDREIVEKWLYVIVGTALFSGILGTGHHYYWIGAPAYWQWIGSIFSSFEVVPFFLMVVFAFVMVWKGRREHPNKAALLWSLGCAVLAFFGAGVWGFLHTLHGVNFYTHGTQITAAHGHLAFFGA
;
A
#
# COMPACT_ATOMS: atom_id res chain seq x y z
N TRP A 1 6.59 12.12 1.80
CA TRP A 1 6.76 11.96 3.27
C TRP A 1 5.60 11.15 3.83
N VAL A 2 4.36 11.64 3.75
CA VAL A 2 3.19 10.95 4.32
C VAL A 2 3.09 9.51 3.83
N GLU A 3 2.92 9.28 2.53
CA GLU A 3 2.72 7.95 1.94
C GLU A 3 3.93 7.02 2.18
N GLY A 4 5.11 7.39 1.69
CA GLY A 4 6.30 6.55 1.85
C GLY A 4 6.70 6.25 3.30
N VAL A 5 6.50 7.16 4.26
CA VAL A 5 6.82 6.85 5.67
C VAL A 5 5.72 6.01 6.31
N TRP A 6 4.45 6.34 6.07
CA TRP A 6 3.34 5.58 6.66
C TRP A 6 3.29 4.15 6.15
N GLU A 7 3.51 3.90 4.86
CA GLU A 7 3.55 2.56 4.30
C GLU A 7 4.61 1.68 4.97
N LEU A 8 5.80 2.22 5.22
CA LEU A 8 6.88 1.49 5.90
C LEU A 8 6.51 1.17 7.35
N ILE A 9 5.87 2.12 8.05
CA ILE A 9 5.39 1.93 9.42
C ILE A 9 4.27 0.88 9.44
N MET A 10 3.28 0.99 8.56
CA MET A 10 2.19 0.02 8.42
C MET A 10 2.71 -1.38 8.14
N ALA A 11 3.63 -1.53 7.18
CA ALA A 11 4.26 -2.81 6.85
C ALA A 11 4.91 -3.42 8.10
N SER A 12 5.64 -2.60 8.86
CA SER A 12 6.37 -3.02 10.05
C SER A 12 5.42 -3.42 11.19
N ILE A 13 4.35 -2.65 11.42
CA ILE A 13 3.31 -2.95 12.42
C ILE A 13 2.56 -4.22 12.03
N LEU A 14 2.16 -4.35 10.76
CA LEU A 14 1.49 -5.54 10.25
C LEU A 14 2.38 -6.77 10.41
N ALA A 15 3.67 -6.68 10.06
CA ALA A 15 4.63 -7.76 10.25
C ALA A 15 4.78 -8.14 11.73
N TYR A 16 4.88 -7.16 12.63
CA TYR A 16 4.90 -7.39 14.07
C TYR A 16 3.63 -8.11 14.56
N LEU A 17 2.45 -7.66 14.11
CA LEU A 17 1.18 -8.28 14.47
C LEU A 17 1.08 -9.70 13.94
N MET A 18 1.48 -9.96 12.69
CA MET A 18 1.50 -11.31 12.14
C MET A 18 2.43 -12.22 12.95
N LEU A 19 3.65 -11.77 13.27
CA LEU A 19 4.59 -12.54 14.10
C LEU A 19 3.98 -12.90 15.47
N LYS A 20 3.32 -11.96 16.14
CA LYS A 20 2.77 -12.19 17.49
C LYS A 20 1.48 -13.01 17.48
N LEU A 21 0.57 -12.72 16.55
CA LEU A 21 -0.77 -13.30 16.54
C LEU A 21 -0.81 -14.69 15.91
N THR A 22 -0.03 -14.94 14.85
CA THR A 22 -0.09 -16.20 14.09
C THR A 22 0.95 -17.22 14.56
N GLY A 23 2.04 -16.74 15.17
CA GLY A 23 3.16 -17.57 15.62
C GLY A 23 4.01 -18.14 14.49
N VAL A 24 3.91 -17.59 13.27
CA VAL A 24 4.79 -17.94 12.16
C VAL A 24 6.23 -17.52 12.46
N ASP A 25 7.20 -18.31 11.98
CA ASP A 25 8.62 -18.07 12.19
C ASP A 25 9.04 -16.67 11.72
N ARG A 26 9.82 -16.01 12.57
CA ARG A 26 10.32 -14.65 12.34
C ARG A 26 11.02 -14.50 10.99
N GLU A 27 11.81 -15.49 10.59
CA GLU A 27 12.53 -15.48 9.32
C GLU A 27 11.59 -15.33 8.11
N ILE A 28 10.44 -15.99 8.14
CA ILE A 28 9.44 -15.90 7.07
C ILE A 28 8.84 -14.50 7.06
N VAL A 29 8.43 -14.00 8.22
CA VAL A 29 7.81 -12.69 8.36
C VAL A 29 8.75 -11.57 7.91
N GLU A 30 10.02 -11.62 8.31
CA GLU A 30 11.03 -10.62 7.92
C GLU A 30 11.30 -10.65 6.42
N LYS A 31 11.38 -11.83 5.79
CA LYS A 31 11.54 -11.93 4.32
C LYS A 31 10.39 -11.24 3.58
N TRP A 32 9.15 -11.46 4.02
CA TRP A 32 7.99 -10.75 3.47
C TRP A 32 8.09 -9.24 3.68
N LEU A 33 8.44 -8.80 4.88
CA LEU A 33 8.62 -7.38 5.19
C LEU A 33 9.65 -6.72 4.26
N TYR A 34 10.81 -7.35 4.06
CA TYR A 34 11.84 -6.82 3.16
C TYR A 34 11.36 -6.69 1.71
N VAL A 35 10.60 -7.67 1.22
CA VAL A 35 10.03 -7.59 -0.14
C VAL A 35 9.02 -6.45 -0.23
N ILE A 36 8.09 -6.34 0.71
CA ILE A 36 7.06 -5.29 0.72
C ILE A 36 7.71 -3.90 0.76
N VAL A 37 8.63 -3.67 1.71
CA VAL A 37 9.34 -2.41 1.85
C VAL A 37 10.19 -2.11 0.61
N GLY A 38 10.89 -3.11 0.06
CA GLY A 38 11.68 -2.96 -1.16
C GLY A 38 10.81 -2.51 -2.34
N THR A 39 9.65 -3.14 -2.53
CA THR A 39 8.71 -2.75 -3.60
C THR A 39 8.11 -1.37 -3.38
N ALA A 40 7.75 -1.02 -2.14
CA ALA A 40 7.21 0.30 -1.80
C ALA A 40 8.21 1.42 -2.09
N LEU A 41 9.48 1.25 -1.71
CA LEU A 41 10.51 2.25 -2.00
C LEU A 41 10.86 2.31 -3.49
N PHE A 42 10.91 1.16 -4.16
CA PHE A 42 11.21 1.11 -5.60
C PHE A 42 10.16 1.87 -6.42
N SER A 43 8.88 1.70 -6.11
CA SER A 43 7.79 2.39 -6.82
C SER A 43 7.59 3.82 -6.30
N GLY A 44 7.46 4.03 -4.99
CA GLY A 44 6.99 5.27 -4.39
C GLY A 44 7.92 6.48 -4.54
N ILE A 45 9.24 6.26 -4.61
CA ILE A 45 10.21 7.36 -4.74
C ILE A 45 10.01 8.12 -6.05
N LEU A 46 9.97 7.41 -7.18
CA LEU A 46 9.73 8.03 -8.49
C LEU A 46 8.24 8.18 -8.80
N GLY A 47 7.38 7.37 -8.17
CA GLY A 47 5.92 7.45 -8.30
C GLY A 47 5.31 8.74 -7.72
N THR A 48 6.03 9.42 -6.81
CA THR A 48 5.75 10.82 -6.42
C THR A 48 5.52 11.74 -7.64
N GLY A 49 6.12 11.40 -8.78
CA GLY A 49 5.93 12.07 -10.07
C GLY A 49 4.48 12.21 -10.54
N HIS A 50 3.55 11.36 -10.08
CA HIS A 50 2.14 11.47 -10.46
C HIS A 50 1.43 12.73 -9.91
N HIS A 51 2.04 13.43 -8.96
CA HIS A 51 1.58 14.73 -8.49
C HIS A 51 2.09 15.89 -9.34
N TYR A 52 3.05 15.63 -10.23
CA TYR A 52 3.74 16.66 -11.00
C TYR A 52 3.11 16.92 -12.37
N TYR A 53 2.15 16.09 -12.80
CA TYR A 53 1.62 16.10 -14.17
C TYR A 53 1.14 17.48 -14.64
N TRP A 54 0.51 18.26 -13.76
CA TRP A 54 -0.20 19.49 -14.14
C TRP A 54 0.24 20.74 -13.37
N ILE A 55 1.37 20.68 -12.66
CA ILE A 55 1.89 21.81 -11.86
C ILE A 55 3.00 22.60 -12.56
N GLY A 56 3.20 22.38 -13.87
CA GLY A 56 4.25 23.05 -14.66
C GLY A 56 5.62 22.35 -14.66
N ALA A 57 5.70 21.11 -14.19
CA ALA A 57 6.92 20.30 -14.27
C ALA A 57 7.19 19.84 -15.73
N PRO A 58 8.44 19.50 -16.09
CA PRO A 58 8.76 18.99 -17.41
C PRO A 58 7.95 17.74 -17.82
N ALA A 59 7.62 17.63 -19.11
CA ALA A 59 6.72 16.59 -19.63
C ALA A 59 7.19 15.14 -19.40
N TYR A 60 8.50 14.89 -19.20
CA TYR A 60 8.99 13.55 -18.89
C TYR A 60 8.40 12.97 -17.59
N TRP A 61 7.95 13.82 -16.66
CA TRP A 61 7.29 13.37 -15.44
C TRP A 61 5.95 12.69 -15.68
N GLN A 62 5.27 12.98 -16.80
CA GLN A 62 4.05 12.24 -17.17
C GLN A 62 4.34 10.75 -17.36
N TRP A 63 5.48 10.41 -17.95
CA TRP A 63 5.90 9.03 -18.15
C TRP A 63 6.50 8.41 -16.89
N ILE A 64 7.44 9.10 -16.23
CA ILE A 64 8.08 8.59 -15.02
C ILE A 64 7.02 8.37 -13.93
N GLY A 65 6.18 9.38 -13.67
CA GLY A 65 5.09 9.29 -12.71
C GLY A 65 4.17 8.11 -13.05
N SER A 66 3.67 8.02 -14.28
CA SER A 66 2.72 6.95 -14.64
C SER A 66 3.30 5.55 -14.52
N ILE A 67 4.57 5.34 -14.87
CA ILE A 67 5.21 4.03 -14.78
C ILE A 67 5.39 3.63 -13.31
N PHE A 68 6.02 4.50 -12.51
CA PHE A 68 6.38 4.15 -11.14
C PHE A 68 5.18 4.13 -10.20
N SER A 69 4.24 5.07 -10.33
CA SER A 69 3.00 5.06 -9.54
C SER A 69 2.07 3.90 -9.89
N SER A 70 2.15 3.37 -11.13
CA SER A 70 1.43 2.14 -11.49
C SER A 70 1.94 0.93 -10.72
N PHE A 71 3.22 0.91 -10.32
CA PHE A 71 3.79 -0.17 -9.53
C PHE A 71 3.48 -0.05 -8.04
N GLU A 72 3.00 1.09 -7.55
CA GLU A 72 2.63 1.27 -6.13
C GLU A 72 1.47 0.37 -5.70
N VAL A 73 0.67 -0.15 -6.63
CA VAL A 73 -0.37 -1.16 -6.31
C VAL A 73 0.24 -2.47 -5.78
N VAL A 74 1.48 -2.80 -6.14
CA VAL A 74 2.16 -4.05 -5.79
C VAL A 74 2.39 -4.19 -4.29
N PRO A 75 3.06 -3.26 -3.58
CA PRO A 75 3.27 -3.38 -2.14
C PRO A 75 1.95 -3.52 -1.36
N PHE A 76 0.90 -2.77 -1.73
CA PHE A 76 -0.41 -2.90 -1.08
C PHE A 76 -1.05 -4.27 -1.31
N PHE A 77 -0.98 -4.80 -2.54
CA PHE A 77 -1.45 -6.15 -2.81
C PHE A 77 -0.65 -7.21 -2.03
N LEU A 78 0.68 -7.04 -1.95
CA LEU A 78 1.54 -7.92 -1.18
C LEU A 78 1.23 -7.88 0.31
N MET A 79 0.83 -6.73 0.89
CA MET A 79 0.37 -6.66 2.28
C MET A 79 -0.89 -7.50 2.53
N VAL A 80 -1.85 -7.51 1.60
CA VAL A 80 -3.04 -8.37 1.68
C VAL A 80 -2.61 -9.84 1.64
N VAL A 81 -1.85 -10.23 0.62
CA VAL A 81 -1.39 -11.61 0.47
C VAL A 81 -0.60 -12.04 1.71
N PHE A 82 0.32 -11.20 2.18
CA PHE A 82 1.10 -11.44 3.39
C PHE A 82 0.21 -11.70 4.60
N ALA A 83 -0.74 -10.81 4.90
CA ALA A 83 -1.60 -10.95 6.07
C ALA A 83 -2.39 -12.26 6.03
N PHE A 84 -3.05 -12.57 4.91
CA PHE A 84 -3.84 -13.80 4.77
C PHE A 84 -2.97 -15.06 4.79
N VAL A 85 -1.80 -15.06 4.15
CA VAL A 85 -0.85 -16.19 4.16
C VAL A 85 -0.32 -16.44 5.57
N MET A 86 0.00 -15.40 6.34
CA MET A 86 0.47 -15.55 7.72
C MET A 86 -0.62 -16.12 8.62
N VAL A 87 -1.88 -15.70 8.43
CA VAL A 87 -3.01 -16.27 9.18
C VAL A 87 -3.24 -17.72 8.82
N TRP A 88 -3.21 -18.06 7.53
CA TRP A 88 -3.43 -19.43 7.06
C TRP A 88 -2.32 -20.40 7.49
N LYS A 89 -1.06 -19.96 7.46
CA LYS A 89 0.09 -20.75 7.94
C LYS A 89 0.19 -20.77 9.47
N GLY A 90 -0.39 -19.77 10.12
CA GLY A 90 -0.42 -19.64 11.57
C GLY A 90 -1.13 -20.82 12.21
N ARG A 91 -0.52 -21.39 13.25
CA ARG A 91 -1.13 -22.45 14.07
C ARG A 91 -1.47 -21.97 15.48
N ARG A 92 -1.20 -20.70 15.77
CA ARG A 92 -1.42 -20.12 17.09
C ARG A 92 -2.87 -19.70 17.25
N GLU A 93 -3.54 -20.28 18.24
CA GLU A 93 -4.84 -19.78 18.68
C GLU A 93 -4.65 -18.63 19.67
N HIS A 94 -4.52 -17.41 19.14
CA HIS A 94 -4.37 -16.22 19.96
C HIS A 94 -5.74 -15.69 20.45
N PRO A 95 -5.87 -15.29 21.74
CA PRO A 95 -7.15 -14.80 22.29
C PRO A 95 -7.60 -13.45 21.72
N ASN A 96 -6.66 -12.61 21.29
CA ASN A 96 -6.96 -11.31 20.67
C ASN A 96 -7.38 -11.46 19.20
N LYS A 97 -8.59 -11.97 18.95
CA LYS A 97 -9.17 -12.11 17.61
C LYS A 97 -9.50 -10.76 16.96
N ALA A 98 -9.81 -9.76 17.77
CA ALA A 98 -10.11 -8.41 17.29
C ALA A 98 -8.90 -7.78 16.57
N ALA A 99 -7.70 -7.85 17.17
CA ALA A 99 -6.48 -7.35 16.53
C ALA A 99 -6.17 -8.10 15.22
N LEU A 100 -6.43 -9.41 15.16
CA LEU A 100 -6.23 -10.19 13.95
C LEU A 100 -7.18 -9.76 12.83
N LEU A 101 -8.47 -9.67 13.14
CA LEU A 101 -9.48 -9.24 12.18
C LEU A 101 -9.24 -7.80 11.71
N TRP A 102 -8.85 -6.91 12.63
CA TRP A 102 -8.47 -5.54 12.31
C TRP A 102 -7.28 -5.51 11.35
N SER A 103 -6.24 -6.31 11.60
CA SER A 103 -5.06 -6.39 10.72
C SER A 103 -5.42 -6.85 9.30
N LEU A 104 -6.29 -7.85 9.17
CA LEU A 104 -6.80 -8.31 7.88
C LEU A 104 -7.65 -7.23 7.19
N GLY A 105 -8.54 -6.57 7.94
CA GLY A 105 -9.40 -5.50 7.44
C GLY A 105 -8.62 -4.30 6.94
N CYS A 106 -7.65 -3.80 7.71
CA CYS A 106 -6.77 -2.70 7.30
C CYS A 106 -5.96 -3.05 6.05
N ALA A 107 -5.35 -4.24 5.98
CA ALA A 107 -4.61 -4.64 4.78
C ALA A 107 -5.51 -4.60 3.52
N VAL A 108 -6.75 -5.08 3.62
CA VAL A 108 -7.72 -5.05 2.53
C VAL A 108 -8.15 -3.62 2.18
N LEU A 109 -8.51 -2.81 3.18
CA LEU A 109 -8.92 -1.41 2.95
C LEU A 109 -7.80 -0.56 2.36
N ALA A 110 -6.56 -0.73 2.84
CA ALA A 110 -5.39 -0.07 2.27
C ALA A 110 -5.20 -0.44 0.80
N PHE A 111 -5.37 -1.72 0.43
CA PHE A 111 -5.31 -2.14 -0.98
C PHE A 111 -6.43 -1.54 -1.84
N PHE A 112 -7.67 -1.47 -1.35
CA PHE A 112 -8.73 -0.84 -2.13
C PHE A 112 -8.58 0.68 -2.21
N GLY A 113 -8.15 1.33 -1.12
CA GLY A 113 -7.95 2.78 -1.07
C GLY A 113 -6.75 3.24 -1.89
N ALA A 114 -5.57 2.80 -1.50
CA ALA A 114 -4.33 3.22 -2.14
C ALA A 114 -4.06 2.46 -3.44
N GLY A 115 -4.26 1.14 -3.44
CA GLY A 115 -4.02 0.30 -4.62
C GLY A 115 -5.06 0.53 -5.73
N VAL A 116 -6.33 0.18 -5.49
CA VAL A 116 -7.37 0.21 -6.54
C VAL A 116 -7.78 1.65 -6.85
N TRP A 117 -8.23 2.42 -5.86
CA TRP A 117 -8.70 3.79 -6.07
C TRP A 117 -7.57 4.74 -6.48
N GLY A 118 -6.36 4.53 -5.98
CA GLY A 118 -5.18 5.27 -6.47
C GLY A 118 -4.88 4.91 -7.92
N PHE A 119 -4.86 3.63 -8.28
CA PHE A 119 -4.58 3.22 -9.67
C PHE A 119 -5.62 3.75 -10.67
N LEU A 120 -6.90 3.82 -10.29
CA LEU A 120 -7.98 4.35 -11.14
C LEU A 120 -7.69 5.73 -11.71
N HIS A 121 -6.87 6.55 -11.04
CA HIS A 121 -6.54 7.89 -11.52
C HIS A 121 -5.05 8.18 -11.67
N THR A 122 -4.18 7.18 -11.59
CA THR A 122 -2.72 7.40 -11.54
C THR A 122 -2.10 7.69 -12.91
N LEU A 123 -2.68 7.17 -13.99
CA LEU A 123 -2.17 7.37 -15.36
C LEU A 123 -2.45 8.79 -15.83
N HIS A 124 -1.45 9.49 -16.37
CA HIS A 124 -1.59 10.90 -16.77
C HIS A 124 -2.77 11.13 -17.73
N GLY A 125 -3.03 10.22 -18.68
CA GLY A 125 -4.17 10.36 -19.60
C GLY A 125 -5.53 10.35 -18.89
N VAL A 126 -5.68 9.57 -17.83
CA VAL A 126 -6.90 9.55 -16.99
C VAL A 126 -6.88 10.72 -16.02
N ASN A 127 -5.73 10.96 -15.36
CA ASN A 127 -5.53 12.01 -14.39
C ASN A 127 -5.87 13.39 -14.97
N PHE A 128 -5.63 13.62 -16.26
CA PHE A 128 -6.01 14.86 -16.94
C PHE A 128 -7.48 15.24 -16.72
N TYR A 129 -8.38 14.26 -16.65
CA TYR A 129 -9.81 14.47 -16.44
C TYR A 129 -10.24 14.37 -14.98
N THR A 130 -9.51 13.61 -14.17
CA THR A 130 -9.89 13.30 -12.78
C THR A 130 -9.13 14.13 -11.76
N HIS A 131 -8.12 14.91 -12.16
CA HIS A 131 -7.35 15.78 -11.28
C HIS A 131 -8.24 16.79 -10.57
N GLY A 132 -8.12 16.89 -9.25
CA GLY A 132 -8.94 17.80 -8.43
C GLY A 132 -10.44 17.44 -8.37
N THR A 133 -10.83 16.21 -8.73
CA THR A 133 -12.24 15.77 -8.69
C THR A 133 -12.57 14.94 -7.44
N GLN A 134 -13.82 14.49 -7.32
CA GLN A 134 -14.27 13.59 -6.25
C GLN A 134 -13.57 12.24 -6.23
N ILE A 135 -12.95 11.80 -7.35
CA ILE A 135 -12.15 10.57 -7.36
C ILE A 135 -10.92 10.72 -6.46
N THR A 136 -10.26 11.88 -6.49
CA THR A 136 -9.15 12.20 -5.59
C THR A 136 -9.59 12.17 -4.13
N ALA A 137 -10.75 12.75 -3.81
CA ALA A 137 -11.29 12.71 -2.46
C ALA A 137 -11.64 11.29 -2.02
N ALA A 138 -12.29 10.50 -2.87
CA ALA A 138 -12.65 9.12 -2.58
C ALA A 138 -11.42 8.24 -2.31
N HIS A 139 -10.39 8.35 -3.16
CA HIS A 139 -9.11 7.70 -2.95
C HIS A 139 -8.47 8.14 -1.63
N GLY A 140 -8.35 9.45 -1.39
CA GLY A 140 -7.71 9.99 -0.20
C GLY A 140 -8.36 9.51 1.10
N HIS A 141 -9.70 9.54 1.20
CA HIS A 141 -10.40 9.07 2.40
C HIS A 141 -10.22 7.56 2.61
N LEU A 142 -10.36 6.75 1.55
CA LEU A 142 -10.27 5.30 1.67
C LEU A 142 -8.83 4.85 1.98
N ALA A 143 -7.84 5.49 1.37
CA ALA A 143 -6.43 5.21 1.63
C ALA A 143 -6.03 5.58 3.06
N PHE A 144 -6.38 6.78 3.54
CA PHE A 144 -6.03 7.20 4.91
C PHE A 144 -6.79 6.43 6.00
N PHE A 145 -8.05 6.07 5.77
CA PHE A 145 -8.82 5.32 6.76
C PHE A 145 -8.41 3.85 6.81
N GLY A 146 -8.01 3.28 5.66
CA GLY A 146 -7.52 1.91 5.58
C GLY A 146 -6.09 1.72 6.07
N ALA A 147 -5.30 2.80 6.13
CA ALA A 147 -3.91 2.84 6.57
C ALA A 147 -3.74 2.75 8.10
#